data_AF-A0A5N7MRT2-F1
#
_entry.id   AF-A0A5N7MRT2-F1
#
_cell.length_a   1.000
_cell.length_b   1.000
_cell.length_c   1.000
_cell.angle_alpha   90.00
_cell.angle_beta   90.00
_cell.angle_gamma   90.00
#
_symmetry.space_group_name_H-M   'P 1'
#
loop_
_entity.id
_entity.type
_entity.pdbx_description
1 polymer ?
#
loop_
_entity_poly.entity_id
_entity_poly.type
_entity_poly.pdbx_seq_one_letter_code
_entity_poly.pdbx_strand_id
1 'polypeptide(L)'
;MLLSLRGISLILMLSGFNDPALAQATAKVTQQWKEKNLVPYHLYEKVLGPPGSGMARLKLPFPMIGAWDKNTQITSITVHRKALPYFEKAFSLLHQRGLTQEASLYGGSFSVRKMRGGDQWTAHSWGVEIDIDPEHNRLSWGPDRFKMDRRVVEAFEEAGFYWRGHLGYDAMSFSLSHESLKEIARKDGISIE
;
A
#
# COMPACT_ATOMS: atom_id res chain seq x y z
N MET A 1 26.04 13.20 11.63
CA MET A 1 25.91 12.44 10.37
C MET A 1 24.90 11.32 10.62
N LEU A 2 23.60 11.64 10.54
CA LEU A 2 22.50 10.71 10.85
C LEU A 2 22.16 9.92 9.59
N LEU A 3 22.57 8.66 9.55
CA LEU A 3 22.10 7.69 8.57
C LEU A 3 20.64 7.35 8.87
N SER A 4 19.73 8.08 8.23
CA SER A 4 18.35 7.67 8.01
C SER A 4 18.36 6.46 7.06
N LEU A 5 18.70 5.28 7.57
CA LEU A 5 18.63 4.03 6.84
C LEU A 5 17.22 3.45 7.01
N ARG A 6 16.43 3.61 5.95
CA ARG A 6 15.05 3.12 5.82
C ARG A 6 15.02 1.58 5.90
N GLY A 7 14.76 1.07 7.10
CA GLY A 7 13.96 -0.11 7.47
C GLY A 7 14.30 -1.51 6.94
N ILE A 8 14.70 -1.69 5.69
CA ILE A 8 14.83 -3.02 5.06
C ILE A 8 16.17 -3.19 4.34
N SER A 9 16.76 -2.11 3.81
CA SER A 9 18.00 -2.21 3.01
C SER A 9 19.22 -2.65 3.83
N LEU A 10 19.19 -2.53 5.16
CA LEU A 10 20.25 -3.04 6.04
C LEU A 10 20.09 -4.54 6.37
N ILE A 11 18.87 -5.08 6.29
CA ILE A 11 18.55 -6.46 6.71
C ILE A 11 19.14 -7.47 5.70
N LEU A 12 19.17 -7.14 4.40
CA LEU A 12 19.77 -7.98 3.37
C LEU A 12 21.31 -7.94 3.36
N MET A 13 21.94 -6.94 3.97
CA MET A 13 23.40 -6.79 4.01
C MET A 13 24.07 -7.59 5.15
N LEU A 14 23.31 -8.13 6.10
CA LEU A 14 23.84 -8.75 7.33
C LEU A 14 23.67 -10.27 7.41
N SER A 15 23.23 -10.94 6.35
CA SER A 15 23.03 -12.41 6.31
C SER A 15 24.31 -13.26 6.40
N GLY A 16 25.45 -12.65 6.75
CA GLY A 16 26.74 -13.32 6.98
C GLY A 16 27.17 -13.40 8.45
N PHE A 17 26.39 -12.89 9.41
CA PHE A 17 26.79 -12.86 10.82
C PHE A 17 26.00 -13.88 11.66
N ASN A 18 26.73 -14.83 12.24
CA ASN A 18 26.23 -15.84 13.19
C ASN A 18 26.15 -15.26 14.61
N ASP A 19 25.56 -14.06 14.78
CA ASP A 19 25.41 -13.38 16.08
C ASP A 19 23.94 -13.42 16.55
N PRO A 20 23.60 -14.17 17.61
CA PRO A 20 22.25 -14.26 18.16
C PRO A 20 21.64 -12.90 18.57
N ALA A 21 22.45 -11.93 19.00
CA ALA A 21 21.96 -10.62 19.39
C ALA A 21 21.52 -9.81 18.16
N LEU A 22 22.29 -9.87 17.06
CA LEU A 22 21.91 -9.26 15.77
C LEU A 22 20.66 -9.93 15.18
N ALA A 23 20.54 -11.26 15.28
CA ALA A 23 19.34 -11.98 14.86
C ALA A 23 18.10 -11.55 15.65
N GLN A 24 18.22 -11.43 16.98
CA GLN A 24 17.11 -10.98 17.83
C GLN A 24 16.73 -9.52 17.56
N ALA A 25 17.71 -8.63 17.37
CA ALA A 25 17.45 -7.23 17.02
C ALA A 25 16.73 -7.11 15.66
N THR A 26 17.17 -7.88 14.66
CA THR A 26 16.55 -7.92 13.32
C THR A 26 15.11 -8.43 13.37
N ALA A 27 14.85 -9.48 14.17
CA ALA A 27 13.51 -10.01 14.38
C ALA A 27 12.57 -8.97 15.02
N LYS A 28 13.05 -8.24 16.03
CA LYS A 28 12.28 -7.17 16.70
C LYS A 28 11.92 -6.04 15.74
N VAL A 29 12.89 -5.56 14.94
CA VAL A 29 12.64 -4.52 13.93
C VAL A 29 11.63 -4.99 12.87
N THR A 30 11.75 -6.23 12.43
CA THR A 30 10.83 -6.83 11.45
C THR A 30 9.41 -6.93 12.02
N GLN A 31 9.27 -7.34 13.28
CA GLN A 31 7.97 -7.43 13.95
C GLN A 31 7.33 -6.04 14.10
N GLN A 32 8.09 -5.05 14.57
CA GLN A 32 7.62 -3.68 14.69
C GLN A 32 7.18 -3.10 13.34
N TRP A 33 7.92 -3.40 12.26
CA TRP A 33 7.52 -3.00 10.91
C TRP A 33 6.20 -3.64 10.49
N LYS A 34 5.99 -4.93 10.76
CA LYS A 34 4.73 -5.62 10.45
C LYS A 34 3.56 -5.01 11.21
N GLU A 35 3.71 -4.77 12.51
CA GLU A 35 2.67 -4.15 13.34
C GLU A 35 2.31 -2.74 12.89
N LYS A 36 3.28 -1.99 12.38
CA LYS A 36 3.07 -0.64 11.84
C LYS A 36 2.32 -0.63 10.51
N ASN A 37 2.55 -1.64 9.65
CA ASN A 37 2.14 -1.60 8.26
C ASN A 37 1.00 -2.56 7.92
N LEU A 38 1.08 -3.81 8.38
CA LEU A 38 0.10 -4.84 8.05
C LEU A 38 -1.14 -4.68 8.90
N VAL A 39 -2.27 -4.43 8.23
CA VAL A 39 -3.59 -4.40 8.86
C VAL A 39 -4.10 -5.83 9.05
N PRO A 40 -4.43 -6.25 10.29
CA PRO A 40 -5.29 -7.42 10.49
C PRO A 40 -6.66 -7.19 9.84
N TYR A 41 -7.07 -8.07 8.91
CA TYR A 41 -8.24 -7.83 8.04
C TYR A 41 -9.56 -7.53 8.79
N HIS A 42 -9.76 -8.11 9.98
CA HIS A 42 -10.95 -7.85 10.79
C HIS A 42 -11.06 -6.38 11.24
N LEU A 43 -9.95 -5.63 11.28
CA LEU A 43 -9.96 -4.21 11.63
C LEU A 43 -10.51 -3.32 10.52
N TYR A 44 -10.44 -3.75 9.25
CA TYR A 44 -11.06 -2.98 8.17
C TYR A 44 -12.56 -2.82 8.40
N GLU A 45 -13.26 -3.92 8.67
CA GLU A 45 -14.69 -3.86 8.94
C GLU A 45 -15.02 -3.03 10.18
N LYS A 46 -14.24 -3.20 11.26
CA LYS A 46 -14.42 -2.48 12.51
C LYS A 46 -14.27 -0.95 12.36
N VAL A 47 -13.34 -0.49 11.53
CA VAL A 47 -13.01 0.94 11.37
C VAL A 47 -13.76 1.59 10.20
N LEU A 48 -13.95 0.85 9.11
CA LEU A 48 -14.47 1.37 7.84
C LEU A 48 -15.94 0.99 7.60
N GLY A 49 -16.46 -0.03 8.31
CA GLY A 49 -17.77 -0.61 8.05
C GLY A 49 -17.71 -1.81 7.11
N PRO A 50 -18.87 -2.38 6.71
CA PRO A 50 -18.90 -3.57 5.86
C PRO A 50 -18.24 -3.32 4.49
N PRO A 51 -17.69 -4.35 3.84
CA PRO A 51 -17.15 -4.26 2.49
C PRO A 51 -18.07 -3.50 1.51
N GLY A 52 -17.51 -2.61 0.71
CA GLY A 52 -18.25 -1.79 -0.25
C GLY A 52 -19.00 -0.59 0.33
N SER A 53 -19.04 -0.41 1.65
CA SER A 53 -19.63 0.77 2.27
C SER A 53 -18.66 1.96 2.30
N GLY A 54 -19.19 3.17 2.48
CA GLY A 54 -18.36 4.36 2.72
C GLY A 54 -17.55 4.86 1.52
N MET A 55 -17.91 4.50 0.28
CA MET A 55 -17.17 4.87 -0.92
C MET A 55 -17.27 6.37 -1.28
N ALA A 56 -16.21 6.87 -1.89
CA ALA A 56 -16.10 8.19 -2.49
C ALA A 56 -15.35 8.10 -3.84
N ARG A 57 -15.50 9.13 -4.67
CA ARG A 57 -14.76 9.26 -5.94
C ARG A 57 -13.61 10.24 -5.75
N LEU A 58 -12.40 9.78 -6.02
CA LEU A 58 -11.23 10.63 -6.13
C LEU A 58 -11.07 11.07 -7.59
N LYS A 59 -11.01 12.38 -7.83
CA LYS A 59 -10.55 12.92 -9.11
C LYS A 59 -9.03 12.88 -9.14
N LEU A 60 -8.45 12.25 -10.16
CA LEU A 60 -7.01 12.15 -10.27
C LEU A 60 -6.39 13.47 -10.78
N PRO A 61 -5.22 13.89 -10.27
CA PRO A 61 -4.51 15.08 -10.74
C PRO A 61 -3.90 14.91 -12.15
N PHE A 62 -3.79 13.67 -12.62
CA PHE A 62 -3.38 13.32 -13.97
C PHE A 62 -4.13 12.05 -14.41
N PRO A 63 -4.44 11.89 -15.70
CA PRO A 63 -5.08 10.68 -16.18
C PRO A 63 -4.13 9.47 -16.09
N MET A 64 -4.71 8.31 -15.81
CA MET A 64 -4.05 7.00 -15.90
C MET A 64 -4.66 6.20 -17.05
N ILE A 65 -4.05 5.08 -17.41
CA ILE A 65 -4.50 4.11 -18.42
C ILE A 65 -4.95 2.83 -17.68
N GLY A 66 -6.07 2.24 -18.08
CA GLY A 66 -6.52 0.97 -17.51
C GLY A 66 -5.60 -0.19 -17.91
N ALA A 67 -5.14 -0.98 -16.94
CA ALA A 67 -4.30 -2.16 -17.22
C ALA A 67 -5.05 -3.27 -17.97
N TRP A 68 -6.37 -3.38 -17.74
CA TRP A 68 -7.21 -4.43 -18.34
C TRP A 68 -7.81 -4.01 -19.69
N ASP A 69 -7.86 -2.70 -19.97
CA ASP A 69 -8.23 -2.12 -21.26
C ASP A 69 -7.41 -0.83 -21.47
N LYS A 70 -6.40 -0.92 -22.33
CA LYS A 70 -5.46 0.17 -22.61
C LYS A 70 -6.07 1.34 -23.39
N ASN A 71 -7.29 1.17 -23.92
CA ASN A 71 -8.03 2.26 -24.54
C ASN A 71 -8.81 3.09 -23.52
N THR A 72 -8.93 2.61 -22.28
CA THR A 72 -9.65 3.31 -21.22
C THR A 72 -8.74 4.27 -20.48
N GLN A 73 -9.11 5.56 -20.52
CA GLN A 73 -8.49 6.59 -19.68
C GLN A 73 -9.22 6.70 -18.34
N ILE A 74 -8.47 6.65 -17.25
CA ILE A 74 -8.96 6.74 -15.88
C ILE A 74 -8.68 8.16 -15.38
N THR A 75 -9.74 8.95 -15.21
CA THR A 75 -9.67 10.33 -14.68
C THR A 75 -10.17 10.43 -13.24
N SER A 76 -10.78 9.36 -12.73
CA SER A 76 -11.21 9.24 -11.34
C SER A 76 -11.28 7.77 -10.91
N ILE A 77 -11.10 7.53 -9.62
CA ILE A 77 -11.12 6.19 -9.01
C ILE A 77 -12.06 6.14 -7.80
N THR A 78 -12.49 4.93 -7.42
CA THR A 78 -13.34 4.72 -6.24
C THR A 78 -12.46 4.29 -5.07
N VAL A 79 -12.57 5.00 -3.95
CA VAL A 79 -11.81 4.72 -2.71
C VAL A 79 -12.72 4.91 -1.49
N HIS A 80 -12.30 4.45 -0.32
CA HIS A 80 -13.03 4.76 0.91
C HIS A 80 -12.98 6.26 1.21
N ARG A 81 -14.09 6.85 1.65
CA ARG A 81 -14.16 8.26 2.05
C ARG A 81 -13.14 8.61 3.13
N LYS A 82 -12.94 7.72 4.11
CA LYS A 82 -11.94 7.90 5.18
C LYS A 82 -10.49 7.76 4.69
N ALA A 83 -10.25 7.04 3.60
CA ALA A 83 -8.92 6.90 2.99
C ALA A 83 -8.65 7.94 1.90
N LEU A 84 -9.66 8.69 1.47
CA LEU A 84 -9.57 9.72 0.42
C LEU A 84 -8.40 10.70 0.64
N PRO A 85 -8.17 11.27 1.85
CA PRO A 85 -7.06 12.22 2.04
C PRO A 85 -5.68 11.59 1.84
N TYR A 86 -5.53 10.29 2.13
CA TYR A 86 -4.28 9.57 1.94
C TYR A 86 -4.01 9.38 0.44
N PHE A 87 -5.03 8.99 -0.34
CA PHE A 87 -4.89 8.91 -1.79
C PHE A 87 -4.62 10.27 -2.44
N GLU A 88 -5.33 11.33 -2.04
CA GLU A 88 -5.09 12.69 -2.53
C GLU A 88 -3.63 13.11 -2.32
N LYS A 89 -3.10 12.84 -1.13
CA LYS A 89 -1.68 13.09 -0.80
C LYS A 89 -0.75 12.28 -1.70
N ALA A 90 -0.98 10.98 -1.86
CA ALA A 90 -0.14 10.11 -2.69
C ALA A 90 -0.06 10.61 -4.13
N PHE A 91 -1.21 10.86 -4.77
CA PHE A 91 -1.26 11.34 -6.15
C PHE A 91 -0.72 12.76 -6.30
N SER A 92 -0.90 13.63 -5.31
CA SER A 92 -0.26 14.96 -5.28
C SER A 92 1.27 14.85 -5.26
N LEU A 93 1.82 13.97 -4.43
CA LEU A 93 3.26 13.73 -4.36
C LEU A 93 3.82 13.18 -5.67
N LEU A 94 3.11 12.24 -6.30
CA LEU A 94 3.49 11.71 -7.62
C LEU A 94 3.54 12.81 -8.67
N HIS A 95 2.53 13.68 -8.70
CA HIS A 95 2.47 14.80 -9.62
C HIS A 95 3.61 15.79 -9.39
N GLN A 96 3.82 16.22 -8.15
CA GLN A 96 4.88 17.17 -7.77
C GLN A 96 6.29 16.66 -8.07
N ARG A 97 6.50 15.34 -7.98
CA ARG A 97 7.80 14.69 -8.23
C ARG A 97 8.03 14.33 -9.70
N GLY A 98 7.08 14.63 -10.59
CA GLY A 98 7.18 14.29 -12.01
C GLY A 98 7.10 12.78 -12.29
N LEU A 99 6.41 12.01 -11.43
CA LEU A 99 6.32 10.55 -11.50
C LEU A 99 5.03 10.05 -12.20
N THR A 100 4.32 10.94 -12.88
CA THR A 100 3.00 10.62 -13.43
C THR A 100 3.05 9.51 -14.49
N GLN A 101 4.13 9.43 -15.28
CA GLN A 101 4.33 8.38 -16.27
C GLN A 101 4.61 7.01 -15.61
N GLU A 102 5.46 6.99 -14.58
CA GLU A 102 5.81 5.78 -13.81
C GLU A 102 4.60 5.19 -13.06
N ALA A 103 3.65 6.04 -12.66
CA ALA A 103 2.42 5.64 -11.99
C ALA A 103 1.19 5.68 -12.92
N SER A 104 1.38 5.65 -14.24
CA SER A 104 0.28 5.87 -15.19
C SER A 104 -0.61 4.66 -15.45
N LEU A 105 -0.17 3.43 -15.15
CA LEU A 105 -0.94 2.22 -15.43
C LEU A 105 -1.74 1.78 -14.19
N TYR A 106 -3.06 1.79 -14.29
CA TYR A 106 -4.00 1.54 -13.20
C TYR A 106 -4.52 0.09 -13.19
N GLY A 107 -4.23 -0.66 -12.12
CA GLY A 107 -4.70 -2.03 -11.94
C GLY A 107 -6.04 -2.16 -11.20
N GLY A 108 -6.43 -1.14 -10.42
CA GLY A 108 -7.68 -1.15 -9.66
C GLY A 108 -7.52 -0.59 -8.25
N SER A 109 -8.57 0.05 -7.72
CA SER A 109 -8.61 0.54 -6.33
C SER A 109 -9.81 0.02 -5.53
N PHE A 110 -10.80 -0.58 -6.19
CA PHE A 110 -12.02 -1.05 -5.55
C PHE A 110 -12.63 -2.26 -6.27
N SER A 111 -12.88 -3.33 -5.52
CA SER A 111 -13.60 -4.52 -5.97
C SER A 111 -14.05 -5.31 -4.75
N VAL A 112 -15.37 -5.42 -4.53
CA VAL A 112 -15.92 -6.20 -3.42
C VAL A 112 -15.83 -7.69 -3.75
N ARG A 113 -14.78 -8.34 -3.25
CA ARG A 113 -14.53 -9.76 -3.50
C ARG A 113 -13.71 -10.41 -2.40
N LYS A 114 -13.90 -11.72 -2.24
CA LYS A 114 -13.02 -12.53 -1.42
C LYS A 114 -11.66 -12.76 -2.10
N MET A 115 -10.65 -13.06 -1.29
CA MET A 115 -9.38 -13.58 -1.77
C MET A 115 -9.60 -14.92 -2.48
N ARG A 116 -8.77 -15.19 -3.49
CA ARG A 116 -8.82 -16.47 -4.20
C ARG A 116 -8.41 -17.59 -3.24
N GLY A 117 -9.26 -18.59 -3.07
CA GLY A 117 -8.97 -19.77 -2.24
C GLY A 117 -9.18 -19.56 -0.74
N GLY A 118 -9.88 -18.51 -0.32
CA GLY A 118 -10.19 -18.27 1.09
C GLY A 118 -11.46 -17.45 1.30
N ASP A 119 -11.83 -17.29 2.57
CA ASP A 119 -13.07 -16.61 2.97
C ASP A 119 -12.90 -15.14 3.38
N GLN A 120 -11.66 -14.65 3.42
CA GLN A 120 -11.35 -13.27 3.76
C GLN A 120 -11.59 -12.33 2.57
N TRP A 121 -12.16 -11.16 2.84
CA TRP A 121 -12.25 -10.07 1.88
C TRP A 121 -10.87 -9.49 1.57
N THR A 122 -10.68 -8.98 0.35
CA THR A 122 -9.47 -8.22 -0.01
C THR A 122 -9.50 -6.80 0.54
N ALA A 123 -8.35 -6.13 0.68
CA ALA A 123 -8.32 -4.72 1.07
C ALA A 123 -8.99 -3.81 0.02
N HIS A 124 -8.93 -4.16 -1.27
CA HIS A 124 -9.76 -3.52 -2.30
C HIS A 124 -11.26 -3.55 -2.03
N SER A 125 -11.77 -4.50 -1.23
CA SER A 125 -13.20 -4.55 -0.88
C SER A 125 -13.63 -3.37 0.00
N TRP A 126 -12.68 -2.71 0.67
CA TRP A 126 -12.90 -1.47 1.41
C TRP A 126 -12.40 -0.23 0.67
N GLY A 127 -11.86 -0.33 -0.56
CA GLY A 127 -11.37 0.84 -1.30
C GLY A 127 -10.15 1.51 -0.64
N VAL A 128 -9.28 0.73 0.01
CA VAL A 128 -8.09 1.19 0.75
C VAL A 128 -6.78 0.63 0.20
N GLU A 129 -6.83 -0.01 -0.98
CA GLU A 129 -5.69 -0.58 -1.69
C GLU A 129 -5.75 -0.17 -3.16
N ILE A 130 -4.60 0.09 -3.77
CA ILE A 130 -4.48 0.37 -5.21
C ILE A 130 -3.34 -0.43 -5.84
N ASP A 131 -3.60 -0.92 -7.05
CA ASP A 131 -2.61 -1.58 -7.89
C ASP A 131 -2.06 -0.59 -8.91
N ILE A 132 -0.74 -0.41 -8.92
CA ILE A 132 -0.01 0.41 -9.89
C ILE A 132 0.87 -0.49 -10.74
N ASP A 133 0.78 -0.30 -12.05
CA ASP A 133 1.58 -0.99 -13.06
C ASP A 133 1.64 -2.54 -12.89
N PRO A 134 0.48 -3.22 -12.87
CA PRO A 134 0.41 -4.66 -12.66
C PRO A 134 1.07 -5.49 -13.77
N GLU A 135 1.27 -4.91 -14.96
CA GLU A 135 1.95 -5.59 -16.08
C GLU A 135 3.43 -5.84 -15.79
N HIS A 136 4.09 -4.87 -15.13
CA HIS A 136 5.52 -4.94 -14.81
C HIS A 136 5.80 -5.18 -13.31
N ASN A 137 4.77 -5.30 -12.46
CA ASN A 137 4.92 -5.53 -11.01
C ASN A 137 3.97 -6.63 -10.50
N ARG A 138 4.16 -7.85 -11.01
CA ARG A 138 3.19 -8.96 -10.82
C ARG A 138 3.01 -9.37 -9.35
N LEU A 139 1.89 -10.07 -9.10
CA LEU A 139 1.51 -10.57 -7.76
C LEU A 139 2.58 -11.45 -7.11
N SER A 140 3.32 -12.24 -7.89
CA SER A 140 4.38 -13.11 -7.37
C SER A 140 5.73 -12.40 -7.21
N TRP A 141 5.82 -11.10 -7.50
CA TRP A 141 7.08 -10.35 -7.49
C TRP A 141 7.23 -9.56 -6.19
N GLY A 142 8.48 -9.47 -5.72
CA GLY A 142 8.88 -8.67 -4.59
C GLY A 142 9.91 -7.61 -5.00
N PRO A 143 10.75 -7.16 -4.05
CA PRO A 143 11.68 -6.05 -4.28
C PRO A 143 12.85 -6.41 -5.20
N ASP A 144 13.03 -7.69 -5.49
CA ASP A 144 14.04 -8.25 -6.39
C ASP A 144 13.65 -8.15 -7.87
N ARG A 145 12.35 -8.07 -8.17
CA ARG A 145 11.82 -8.14 -9.56
C ARG A 145 10.98 -6.95 -9.99
N PHE A 146 10.56 -6.09 -9.05
CA PHE A 146 9.74 -4.92 -9.37
C PHE A 146 10.45 -3.97 -10.35
N LYS A 147 9.68 -3.34 -11.24
CA LYS A 147 10.16 -2.41 -12.28
C LYS A 147 9.73 -0.98 -12.04
N MET A 148 8.79 -0.76 -11.12
CA MET A 148 8.31 0.56 -10.73
C MET A 148 9.44 1.42 -10.15
N ASP A 149 9.46 2.72 -10.49
CA ASP A 149 10.39 3.67 -9.87
C ASP A 149 10.20 3.69 -8.34
N ARG A 150 11.29 3.52 -7.59
CA ARG A 150 11.28 3.52 -6.12
C ARG A 150 10.66 4.80 -5.54
N ARG A 151 10.76 5.93 -6.22
CA ARG A 151 10.17 7.21 -5.80
C ARG A 151 8.64 7.17 -5.80
N VAL A 152 8.00 6.29 -6.59
CA VAL A 152 6.56 6.01 -6.53
C VAL A 152 6.23 5.35 -5.20
N VAL A 153 6.99 4.32 -4.82
CA VAL A 153 6.84 3.64 -3.53
C VAL A 153 6.96 4.64 -2.37
N GLU A 154 7.99 5.47 -2.41
CA GLU A 154 8.21 6.49 -1.38
C GLU A 154 7.09 7.53 -1.30
N ALA A 155 6.47 7.90 -2.43
CA ALA A 155 5.33 8.82 -2.44
C ALA A 155 4.11 8.22 -1.74
N PHE A 156 3.82 6.94 -1.99
CA PHE A 156 2.74 6.22 -1.31
C PHE A 156 3.01 6.01 0.18
N GLU A 157 4.24 5.63 0.54
CA GLU A 157 4.62 5.43 1.95
C GLU A 157 4.54 6.72 2.76
N GLU A 158 5.01 7.84 2.22
CA GLU A 158 4.87 9.16 2.84
C GLU A 158 3.40 9.60 2.95
N ALA A 159 2.57 9.14 2.02
CA ALA A 159 1.14 9.38 2.04
C ALA A 159 0.39 8.48 3.02
N GLY A 160 1.04 7.54 3.70
CA GLY A 160 0.44 6.68 4.73
C GLY A 160 0.01 5.29 4.23
N PHE A 161 0.44 4.89 3.04
CA PHE A 161 0.32 3.52 2.56
C PHE A 161 1.54 2.70 2.98
N TYR A 162 1.45 1.38 2.84
CA TYR A 162 2.61 0.52 2.77
C TYR A 162 2.59 -0.23 1.45
N TRP A 163 3.77 -0.46 0.90
CA TRP A 163 3.93 -1.24 -0.32
C TRP A 163 4.03 -2.72 0.02
N ARG A 164 3.17 -3.55 -0.59
CA ARG A 164 3.12 -4.99 -0.28
C ARG A 164 4.35 -5.74 -0.77
N GLY A 165 5.05 -5.21 -1.78
CA GLY A 165 6.31 -5.76 -2.28
C GLY A 165 7.38 -5.99 -1.19
N HIS A 166 7.34 -5.26 -0.07
CA HIS A 166 8.21 -5.51 1.09
C HIS A 166 8.07 -6.90 1.70
N LEU A 167 6.95 -7.59 1.45
CA LEU A 167 6.70 -8.96 1.89
C LEU A 167 7.31 -10.01 0.94
N GLY A 168 8.00 -9.58 -0.11
CA GLY A 168 8.50 -10.47 -1.17
C GLY A 168 7.42 -10.91 -2.16
N TYR A 169 6.22 -10.32 -2.09
CA TYR A 169 5.10 -10.62 -2.97
C TYR A 169 4.23 -9.37 -3.17
N ASP A 170 3.42 -9.36 -4.23
CA ASP A 170 2.43 -8.32 -4.56
C ASP A 170 3.03 -6.92 -4.81
N ALA A 171 4.04 -6.86 -5.68
CA ALA A 171 4.76 -5.63 -5.99
C ALA A 171 3.92 -4.51 -6.67
N MET A 172 2.70 -4.78 -7.16
CA MET A 172 1.81 -3.74 -7.69
C MET A 172 1.08 -2.96 -6.58
N SER A 173 0.93 -3.57 -5.40
CA SER A 173 -0.11 -3.19 -4.46
C SER A 173 0.37 -2.23 -3.38
N PHE A 174 -0.38 -1.15 -3.19
CA PHE A 174 -0.23 -0.18 -2.11
C PHE A 174 -1.48 -0.20 -1.23
N SER A 175 -1.36 -0.70 -0.01
CA SER A 175 -2.46 -0.80 0.96
C SER A 175 -2.32 0.27 2.03
N LEU A 176 -3.43 0.79 2.55
CA LEU A 176 -3.41 1.71 3.69
C LEU A 176 -2.69 1.05 4.87
N SER A 177 -1.72 1.75 5.48
CA SER A 177 -0.95 1.18 6.59
C SER A 177 -1.79 1.02 7.86
N HIS A 178 -1.39 0.09 8.73
CA HIS A 178 -2.04 -0.10 10.03
C HIS A 178 -2.00 1.17 10.89
N GLU A 179 -0.91 1.95 10.85
CA GLU A 179 -0.88 3.24 11.53
C GLU A 179 -1.88 4.26 10.98
N SER A 180 -2.04 4.33 9.66
CA SER A 180 -3.06 5.19 9.05
C SER A 180 -4.48 4.73 9.41
N LEU A 181 -4.72 3.42 9.48
CA LEU A 181 -6.00 2.89 9.95
C LEU A 181 -6.25 3.21 11.44
N LYS A 182 -5.23 3.12 12.30
CA LYS A 182 -5.30 3.56 13.70
C LYS A 182 -5.57 5.05 13.82
N GLU A 183 -5.01 5.87 12.94
CA GLU A 183 -5.30 7.30 12.90
C GLU A 183 -6.76 7.57 12.56
N ILE A 184 -7.31 6.88 11.57
CA ILE A 184 -8.74 6.94 11.24
C ILE A 184 -9.58 6.49 12.45
N ALA A 185 -9.25 5.35 13.04
CA ALA A 185 -9.98 4.82 14.20
C ALA A 185 -9.98 5.80 15.38
N ARG A 186 -8.82 6.41 15.71
CA ARG A 186 -8.70 7.44 16.74
C ARG A 186 -9.56 8.67 16.46
N LYS A 187 -9.60 9.15 15.21
CA LYS A 187 -10.45 10.29 14.81
C LYS A 187 -11.95 9.98 14.97
N ASP A 188 -12.34 8.73 14.78
CA ASP A 188 -13.72 8.27 14.91
C ASP A 188 -14.07 7.77 16.33
N GLY A 189 -13.14 7.82 17.29
CA GLY A 189 -13.35 7.30 18.65
C GLY A 189 -13.48 5.77 18.74
N ILE A 190 -12.95 5.04 17.75
CA ILE A 190 -12.97 3.57 17.70
C ILE A 190 -11.67 3.02 18.30
N SER A 191 -11.78 2.19 19.34
CA SER A 191 -10.63 1.49 19.91
C SER A 191 -10.28 0.23 19.12
N ILE A 192 -9.02 0.10 18.70
CA ILE A 192 -8.50 -1.05 17.94
C ILE A 192 -7.15 -1.58 18.47
N GLU A 193 -6.84 -1.28 19.73
CA GLU A 193 -5.70 -1.87 20.45
C GLU A 193 -5.90 -3.37 20.73
#